data_AF-A0A920A4H5-F1
#
_entry.id   AF-A0A920A4H5-F1
#
_cell.length_a   1.000
_cell.length_b   1.000
_cell.length_c   1.000
_cell.angle_alpha   90.00
_cell.angle_beta   90.00
_cell.angle_gamma   90.00
#
_symmetry.space_group_name_H-M   'P 1'
#
loop_
_entity.id
_entity.type
_entity.pdbx_description
1 polymer ?
#
loop_
_entity_poly.entity_id
_entity_poly.type
_entity_poly.pdbx_seq_one_letter_code
_entity_poly.pdbx_strand_id
1 'polypeptide(L)' 'MARIILYPETIDENAMPIVIYGAGAAGKELMEAIQIDKSKNLIAFFDESRDLIGRSINSIPIFGSIKKLEDLKKTI' A
#
# COMPACT_ATOMS: atom_id res chain seq x y z
N MET A 1 15.90 -10.99 24.06
CA MET A 1 14.49 -10.57 24.11
C MET A 1 13.72 -11.40 23.08
N ALA A 2 12.56 -11.97 23.44
CA ALA A 2 11.75 -12.76 22.53
C ALA A 2 10.47 -11.98 22.16
N ARG A 3 10.19 -11.87 20.86
CA ARG A 3 8.94 -11.31 20.32
C ARG A 3 8.07 -12.50 19.92
N ILE A 4 6.93 -12.68 20.59
CA ILE A 4 5.95 -13.68 20.17
C ILE A 4 5.20 -13.10 18.97
N ILE A 5 5.31 -13.74 17.81
CA ILE A 5 4.52 -13.44 16.61
C ILE A 5 3.28 -14.31 16.70
N LEU A 6 2.18 -13.79 17.27
CA LEU A 6 0.97 -14.56 17.54
C LEU A 6 0.18 -14.91 16.27
N TYR A 7 0.38 -14.17 15.18
CA TYR A 7 -0.18 -14.48 13.87
C TYR A 7 0.78 -13.95 12.82
N PRO A 8 1.42 -14.79 11.98
CA PRO A 8 1.90 -14.26 10.73
C PRO A 8 0.65 -13.80 9.97
N GLU A 9 0.50 -12.49 9.75
CA GLU A 9 -0.32 -12.03 8.64
C GLU A 9 0.38 -12.53 7.37
N THR A 10 0.08 -13.78 7.01
CA THR A 10 0.52 -14.36 5.75
C THR A 10 -0.25 -13.60 4.68
N ILE A 11 0.36 -12.55 4.15
CA ILE A 11 -0.03 -11.99 2.85
C ILE A 11 0.01 -13.20 1.91
N ASP A 12 -1.10 -13.46 1.22
CA ASP A 12 -1.12 -14.50 0.19
C ASP A 12 -0.02 -14.14 -0.81
N GLU A 13 0.92 -15.06 -1.03
CA GLU A 13 2.04 -14.86 -1.95
C GLU A 13 1.56 -14.63 -3.40
N ASN A 14 0.32 -15.02 -3.69
CA ASN A 14 -0.36 -14.81 -4.97
C ASN A 14 -1.29 -13.58 -4.96
N ALA A 15 -1.32 -12.81 -3.87
CA ALA A 15 -2.16 -11.62 -3.78
C ALA A 15 -1.80 -10.62 -4.89
N MET A 16 -2.83 -10.12 -5.57
CA MET A 16 -2.67 -9.15 -6.62
C MET A 16 -2.10 -7.84 -6.05
N PRO A 17 -0.95 -7.35 -6.54
CA PRO A 17 -0.41 -6.06 -6.11
C PRO A 17 -1.31 -4.93 -6.60
N ILE A 18 -1.80 -4.09 -5.68
CA ILE A 18 -2.70 -2.97 -5.96
C ILE A 18 -2.03 -1.65 -5.59
N VAL A 19 -2.23 -0.65 -6.44
CA VAL A 19 -1.95 0.76 -6.14
C VAL A 19 -3.27 1.52 -6.13
N ILE A 20 -3.53 2.29 -5.08
CA ILE A 20 -4.71 3.18 -5.01
C ILE A 20 -4.32 4.58 -5.47
N TYR A 21 -5.08 5.14 -6.42
CA TYR A 21 -4.95 6.54 -6.82
C TYR A 21 -5.77 7.43 -5.87
N GLY A 22 -5.12 8.44 -5.28
CA GLY A 22 -5.65 9.32 -4.25
C GLY A 22 -5.41 8.79 -2.84
N ALA A 23 -4.68 9.56 -2.02
CA ALA A 23 -4.35 9.27 -0.62
C ALA A 23 -5.21 10.08 0.38
N GLY A 24 -6.29 10.69 -0.10
CA GLY A 24 -7.28 11.41 0.70
C GLY A 24 -8.25 10.49 1.45
N ALA A 25 -9.38 11.05 1.92
CA ALA A 25 -10.38 10.30 2.69
C ALA A 25 -10.92 9.07 1.94
N ALA A 26 -11.35 9.24 0.68
CA ALA A 26 -11.86 8.13 -0.14
C ALA A 26 -10.81 7.03 -0.38
N GLY A 27 -9.54 7.40 -0.53
CA GLY A 27 -8.44 6.44 -0.68
C GLY A 27 -8.25 5.60 0.58
N LYS A 28 -8.40 6.21 1.77
CA LYS A 28 -8.34 5.49 3.06
C LYS A 28 -9.52 4.55 3.24
N GLU A 29 -10.73 4.99 2.92
CA GLU A 29 -11.93 4.13 2.97
C GLU A 29 -11.77 2.92 2.04
N LEU A 30 -11.22 3.12 0.84
CA LEU A 30 -10.94 2.02 -0.09
C LEU A 30 -9.86 1.06 0.46
N MET A 31 -8.81 1.57 1.10
CA MET A 31 -7.81 0.73 1.77
C MET A 31 -8.45 -0.16 2.83
N GLU A 32 -9.30 0.39 3.69
CA GLU A 32 -9.99 -0.37 4.73
C GLU A 32 -10.86 -1.48 4.14
N ALA A 33 -11.57 -1.21 3.03
CA ALA A 33 -12.35 -2.22 2.32
C ALA A 33 -11.47 -3.31 1.69
N ILE A 34 -10.32 -2.96 1.11
CA ILE A 34 -9.40 -3.90 0.46
C ILE A 34 -8.66 -4.77 1.47
N GLN A 35 -8.32 -4.26 2.66
CA GLN A 35 -7.58 -5.02 3.68
C GLN A 35 -8.30 -6.29 4.16
N ILE A 36 -9.62 -6.37 3.98
CA ILE A 36 -10.42 -7.55 4.30
C ILE A 36 -10.20 -8.68 3.27
N ASP A 37 -9.84 -8.32 2.03
CA ASP A 37 -9.65 -9.25 0.92
C ASP A 37 -8.18 -9.67 0.80
N LYS A 38 -7.88 -10.87 1.32
CA LYS A 38 -6.52 -11.45 1.31
C LYS A 38 -5.96 -11.72 -0.09
N SER A 39 -6.79 -11.71 -1.14
CA SER A 39 -6.33 -11.84 -2.53
C SER A 39 -5.72 -10.55 -3.08
N LYS A 40 -5.76 -9.45 -2.32
CA LYS A 40 -5.24 -8.14 -2.71
C LYS A 40 -4.15 -7.72 -1.73
N ASN A 41 -3.06 -7.21 -2.29
CA ASN A 41 -1.97 -6.63 -1.52
C ASN A 41 -1.81 -5.17 -1.92
N LEU A 42 -2.26 -4.26 -1.05
CA LEU A 42 -2.06 -2.84 -1.26
C LEU A 42 -0.59 -2.49 -1.02
N ILE A 43 0.12 -2.16 -2.10
CA ILE A 43 1.58 -1.91 -2.03
C ILE A 43 1.95 -0.42 -2.04
N ALA A 44 1.05 0.46 -2.51
CA ALA A 44 1.25 1.90 -2.48
C ALA A 44 -0.05 2.70 -2.69
N PHE A 45 -0.02 3.95 -2.26
CA PHE A 45 -0.88 5.01 -2.79
C PHE A 45 -0.12 5.82 -3.84
N PHE A 46 -0.85 6.39 -4.80
CA PHE A 46 -0.36 7.45 -5.68
C PHE A 46 -1.17 8.72 -5.47
N ASP A 47 -0.52 9.85 -5.23
CA ASP A 47 -1.20 11.14 -5.08
C ASP A 47 -0.26 12.27 -5.53
N GLU A 48 -0.75 13.18 -6.37
CA GLU A 48 0.03 14.30 -6.92
C GLU A 48 0.20 15.47 -5.93
N SER A 49 -0.50 15.41 -4.79
CA SER A 49 -0.41 16.42 -3.74
C SER A 49 1.02 16.48 -3.18
N ARG A 50 1.70 17.59 -3.43
CA ARG A 50 3.10 17.81 -2.99
C ARG A 50 3.29 17.65 -1.48
N ASP A 51 2.25 17.95 -0.71
CA ASP A 51 2.23 17.87 0.76
C ASP A 51 2.22 16.42 1.30
N LEU A 52 2.03 15.45 0.40
CA LEU A 52 1.95 14.02 0.73
C LEU A 52 3.19 13.22 0.31
N ILE A 53 4.12 13.84 -0.43
CA ILE A 53 5.33 13.17 -0.92
C ILE A 53 6.19 12.74 0.28
N GLY A 54 6.53 11.45 0.34
CA GLY A 54 7.36 10.87 1.39
C GLY A 54 6.59 10.50 2.68
N ARG A 55 5.27 10.68 2.70
CA ARG A 55 4.41 10.22 3.79
C ARG A 55 3.93 8.78 3.53
N SER A 56 3.43 8.15 4.59
CA SER A 56 2.79 6.84 4.53
C SER A 56 1.49 6.85 5.31
N ILE A 57 0.52 6.02 4.90
CA ILE A 57 -0.70 5.72 5.64
C ILE A 57 -0.60 4.26 6.08
N ASN A 58 -0.65 3.97 7.37
CA ASN A 58 -0.53 2.60 7.90
C ASN A 58 0.69 1.84 7.34
N SER A 59 1.83 2.52 7.23
CA SER A 59 3.08 2.01 6.61
C SER A 59 3.03 1.76 5.10
N ILE A 60 1.91 2.04 4.43
CA ILE A 60 1.81 2.02 2.96
C ILE A 60 2.34 3.35 2.40
N PRO A 61 3.35 3.33 1.51
CA PRO A 61 3.97 4.55 0.99
C PRO A 61 3.01 5.32 0.06
N ILE A 62 3.13 6.65 0.06
CA ILE A 62 2.47 7.52 -0.92
C ILE A 62 3.52 8.01 -1.93
N PHE A 63 3.31 7.71 -3.21
CA PHE A 63 4.14 8.18 -4.31
C PHE A 63 3.49 9.38 -5.02
N GLY A 64 4.27 10.43 -5.24
CA GLY A 64 3.86 11.58 -6.07
C GLY A 64 4.56 11.64 -7.42
N SER A 65 5.20 10.56 -7.85
CA SER A 65 5.93 10.50 -9.13
C SER A 65 5.65 9.19 -9.83
N ILE A 66 5.25 9.28 -11.11
CA ILE A 66 5.01 8.10 -11.96
C ILE A 66 6.28 7.24 -12.07
N LYS A 67 7.46 7.86 -12.11
CA LYS A 67 8.74 7.14 -12.12
C LYS A 67 8.89 6.17 -10.94
N LYS A 68 8.40 6.54 -9.75
CA LYS A 68 8.38 5.64 -8.58
C LYS A 68 7.48 4.42 -8.80
N LEU A 69 6.35 4.58 -9.49
CA LEU A 69 5.48 3.46 -9.85
C LEU A 69 6.14 2.56 -10.90
N GLU A 70 6.86 3.13 -11.87
CA GLU A 70 7.63 2.36 -12.84
C GLU A 70 8.73 1.53 -12.17
N ASP A 71 9.42 2.10 -11.17
CA ASP A 71 10.43 1.39 -10.40
C ASP A 71 9.81 0.30 -9.51
N LEU A 72 8.64 0.56 -8.93
CA LEU A 72 7.87 -0.43 -8.17
C LEU A 72 7.49 -1.63 -9.04
N LYS A 73 7.02 -1.39 -10.27
CA LYS A 73 6.64 -2.44 -11.22
C LYS A 73 7.81 -3.39 -11.57
N LYS A 74 9.06 -2.93 -11.50
CA LYS A 74 10.24 -3.77 -11.76
C LYS A 74 10.58 -4.70 -10.60
N THR A 75 10.01 -4.47 -9.42
CA THR A 75 10.36 -5.16 -8.17
C THR A 75 9.31 -6.21 -7.77
N ILE A 76 8.16 -6.22 -8.44
CA ILE A 76 7.05 -7.15 -8.23
C ILE A 76 7.01 -8.23 -9.31
#